data_AF-A0A8B6GJ82-F1
#
_entry.id   AF-A0A8B6GJ82-F1
#
_cell.length_a   1.000
_cell.length_b   1.000
_cell.length_c   1.000
_cell.angle_alpha   90.00
_cell.angle_beta   90.00
_cell.angle_gamma   90.00
#
_symmetry.space_group_name_H-M   'P 1'
#
loop_
_entity.id
_entity.type
_entity.pdbx_description
1 polymer ?
#
loop_
_entity_poly.entity_id
_entity_poly.type
_entity_poly.pdbx_seq_one_letter_code
_entity_poly.pdbx_strand_id
1 'polypeptide(L)'
;MIKCTYNWKLGKNNKYFDELVVPIVEGQPEEIDLAPYVAKALEDYPDTSCVIIRRHGMYVVGPTWEKTKLMLESFDYLFHIAMQMKLYGLDPTQPPTESSKS
;
A
#
# COMPACT_ATOMS: atom_id res chain seq x y z
N MET A 1 -1.91 7.53 -8.84
CA MET A 1 -2.49 6.33 -8.20
C MET A 1 -2.55 6.43 -6.68
N ILE A 2 -1.56 7.01 -5.98
CA ILE A 2 -1.64 7.24 -4.51
C ILE A 2 -2.95 7.96 -4.10
N LYS A 3 -3.44 8.90 -4.93
CA LYS A 3 -4.73 9.59 -4.71
C LYS A 3 -5.97 8.69 -4.62
N CYS A 4 -5.87 7.44 -5.05
CA CYS A 4 -6.96 6.49 -5.01
C CYS A 4 -6.91 5.63 -3.74
N THR A 5 -5.82 5.64 -2.97
CA THR A 5 -5.74 4.88 -1.70
C THR A 5 -6.41 5.65 -0.58
N TYR A 6 -7.18 4.92 0.24
CA TYR A 6 -7.92 5.50 1.35
C TYR A 6 -7.09 5.45 2.64
N ASN A 7 -7.12 6.55 3.38
CA ASN A 7 -6.52 6.65 4.71
C ASN A 7 -7.66 6.67 5.74
N TRP A 8 -7.73 5.62 6.57
CA TRP A 8 -8.79 5.44 7.56
C TRP A 8 -8.67 6.43 8.72
N LYS A 9 -7.46 6.78 9.12
CA LYS A 9 -7.19 7.78 10.17
C LYS A 9 -7.69 9.17 9.80
N LEU A 10 -7.51 9.58 8.55
CA LEU A 10 -7.91 10.90 8.05
C LEU A 10 -9.31 10.93 7.43
N GLY A 11 -9.93 9.77 7.23
CA GLY A 11 -11.25 9.63 6.62
C GLY A 11 -11.31 10.08 5.16
N LYS A 12 -10.17 10.17 4.47
CA LYS A 12 -10.04 10.72 3.11
C LYS A 12 -9.00 9.97 2.31
N ASN A 13 -8.98 10.21 1.00
CA ASN A 13 -7.94 9.67 0.14
C ASN A 13 -6.59 10.37 0.39
N ASN A 14 -5.51 9.62 0.23
CA ASN A 14 -4.15 10.16 0.25
C ASN A 14 -3.95 11.19 -0.88
N LYS A 15 -2.99 12.08 -0.72
CA LYS A 15 -2.54 13.05 -1.73
C LYS A 15 -1.26 12.55 -2.39
N TYR A 16 -0.85 13.22 -3.46
CA TYR A 16 0.33 12.78 -4.23
C TYR A 16 1.65 12.94 -3.48
N PHE A 17 1.70 13.83 -2.49
CA PHE A 17 2.86 14.11 -1.66
C PHE A 17 2.82 13.40 -0.31
N ASP A 18 1.76 12.62 -0.05
CA ASP A 18 1.66 11.87 1.20
C ASP A 18 2.53 10.61 1.10
N GLU A 19 3.17 10.26 2.21
CA GLU A 19 3.93 9.01 2.33
C GLU A 19 2.96 7.83 2.50
N LEU A 20 3.12 6.81 1.66
CA LEU A 20 2.31 5.60 1.71
C LEU A 20 3.11 4.46 2.34
N VAL A 21 2.76 4.10 3.57
CA VAL A 21 3.34 2.95 4.28
C VAL A 21 2.41 1.75 4.14
N VAL A 22 2.92 0.63 3.66
CA VAL A 22 2.18 -0.63 3.55
C VAL A 22 2.89 -1.68 4.42
N PRO A 23 2.26 -2.19 5.51
CA PRO A 23 2.88 -3.18 6.37
C PRO A 23 3.03 -4.52 5.64
N ILE A 24 4.16 -5.18 5.88
CA ILE A 24 4.44 -6.54 5.42
C ILE A 24 4.45 -7.44 6.65
N VAL A 25 3.51 -8.37 6.73
CA VAL A 25 3.42 -9.36 7.82
C VAL A 25 3.88 -10.75 7.35
N GLU A 26 4.35 -11.57 8.28
CA GLU A 26 4.67 -12.97 7.98
C GLU A 26 3.38 -13.79 7.80
N GLY A 27 3.40 -14.68 6.82
CA GLY A 27 2.27 -15.59 6.57
C GLY A 27 2.11 -16.60 7.70
N GLN A 28 0.86 -17.00 7.93
CA GLN A 28 0.52 -18.17 8.73
C GLN A 28 0.28 -19.38 7.81
N PRO A 29 0.41 -20.62 8.30
CA PRO A 29 0.17 -21.82 7.50
C PRO A 29 -1.29 -21.94 7.02
N GLU A 30 -2.24 -21.43 7.80
CA GLU A 30 -3.68 -21.55 7.56
C GLU A 30 -4.33 -20.18 7.33
N GLU A 31 -5.29 -20.11 6.39
CA GLU A 31 -6.01 -18.86 6.07
C GLU A 31 -6.84 -18.33 7.24
N ILE A 32 -7.41 -19.21 8.07
CA ILE A 32 -8.28 -18.82 9.18
C ILE A 32 -7.54 -18.01 10.23
N ASP A 33 -6.25 -18.32 10.42
CA ASP A 33 -5.39 -17.62 11.35
C ASP A 33 -4.91 -16.29 10.78
N LEU A 34 -5.00 -16.06 9.47
CA LEU A 34 -4.49 -14.86 8.81
C LEU A 34 -5.36 -13.63 9.04
N ALA A 35 -6.69 -13.80 9.09
CA ALA A 35 -7.65 -12.72 9.27
C ALA A 35 -7.36 -11.83 10.51
N PRO A 36 -7.12 -12.37 11.72
CA PRO A 36 -6.78 -11.53 12.88
C PRO A 36 -5.44 -10.80 12.72
N TYR A 37 -4.45 -11.35 12.01
CA TYR A 37 -3.20 -10.63 11.74
C TYR A 37 -3.39 -9.47 10.75
N VAL A 38 -4.21 -9.67 9.72
CA VAL A 38 -4.56 -8.60 8.77
C VAL A 38 -5.31 -7.48 9.49
N ALA A 39 -6.29 -7.84 10.32
CA ALA A 39 -7.04 -6.87 11.11
C ALA A 39 -6.11 -6.06 12.04
N LYS A 40 -5.25 -6.76 12.80
CA LYS A 40 -4.26 -6.12 13.67
C LYS A 40 -3.30 -5.20 12.91
N ALA A 41 -2.81 -5.63 11.74
CA ALA A 41 -1.93 -4.79 10.92
C ALA A 41 -2.63 -3.52 10.42
N LEU A 42 -3.92 -3.60 10.09
CA LEU A 42 -4.72 -2.42 9.71
C LEU A 42 -5.02 -1.51 10.90
N GLU A 43 -5.16 -2.07 12.11
CA GLU A 43 -5.30 -1.30 13.35
C GLU A 43 -4.00 -0.55 13.72
N ASP A 44 -2.85 -1.23 13.59
CA ASP A 44 -1.53 -0.65 13.85
C ASP A 44 -1.14 0.41 12.79
N TYR A 45 -1.63 0.26 11.55
CA TYR A 45 -1.38 1.16 10.42
C TYR A 45 -2.70 1.69 9.82
N PRO A 46 -3.41 2.59 10.52
CA PRO A 46 -4.70 3.12 10.06
C PRO A 46 -4.56 4.09 8.87
N ASP A 47 -3.33 4.46 8.53
CA ASP A 47 -3.01 5.35 7.41
C ASP A 47 -3.04 4.64 6.04
N THR A 48 -3.18 3.30 6.03
CA THR A 48 -3.25 2.49 4.80
C THR A 48 -4.47 1.58 4.77
N SER A 49 -4.83 1.17 3.56
CA SER A 49 -5.92 0.23 3.28
C SER A 49 -5.41 -1.10 2.73
N CYS A 50 -4.10 -1.35 2.81
CA CYS A 50 -3.45 -2.53 2.25
C CYS A 50 -2.48 -3.15 3.24
N VAL A 51 -2.43 -4.49 3.27
CA VAL A 51 -1.45 -5.29 4.01
C VAL A 51 -0.85 -6.31 3.06
N ILE A 52 0.47 -6.45 3.08
CA ILE A 52 1.17 -7.48 2.31
C ILE A 52 1.47 -8.66 3.23
N ILE A 53 1.15 -9.86 2.77
CA ILE A 53 1.55 -11.11 3.40
C ILE A 53 2.77 -11.63 2.66
N ARG A 54 3.90 -11.75 3.37
CA ARG A 54 5.15 -12.20 2.76
C ARG A 54 4.94 -13.57 2.09
N ARG A 55 5.35 -13.66 0.81
CA ARG A 55 5.26 -14.89 -0.02
C ARG A 55 3.83 -15.38 -0.31
N HIS A 56 2.81 -14.56 -0.13
CA HIS A 56 1.42 -14.96 -0.40
C HIS A 56 0.71 -13.95 -1.31
N GLY A 57 0.68 -12.67 -0.92
CA GLY A 57 -0.02 -11.65 -1.71
C GLY A 57 -0.31 -10.41 -0.89
N MET A 58 -1.34 -9.66 -1.29
CA MET A 58 -1.80 -8.47 -0.59
C MET A 58 -3.30 -8.56 -0.30
N TYR A 59 -3.72 -7.97 0.81
CA TYR A 59 -5.11 -7.76 1.16
C TYR A 59 -5.40 -6.27 1.12
N VAL A 60 -6.47 -5.89 0.40
CA VAL A 60 -6.93 -4.50 0.32
C VAL A 60 -8.35 -4.44 0.87
N VAL A 61 -8.59 -3.50 1.79
CA VAL A 61 -9.89 -3.33 2.45
C VAL A 61 -10.43 -1.95 2.16
N GLY A 62 -11.71 -1.87 1.85
CA GLY A 62 -12.38 -0.63 1.47
C GLY A 62 -13.86 -0.65 1.80
N PRO A 63 -14.51 0.53 1.76
CA PRO A 63 -15.90 0.68 2.18
C PRO A 63 -16.92 0.02 1.24
N THR A 64 -16.56 -0.16 -0.04
CA THR A 64 -17.37 -0.90 -1.02
C THR A 64 -16.44 -1.72 -1.91
N TRP A 65 -16.94 -2.80 -2.50
CA TRP A 65 -16.13 -3.69 -3.35
C TRP A 65 -15.55 -2.95 -4.58
N GLU A 66 -16.26 -1.98 -5.13
CA GLU A 66 -15.79 -1.16 -6.27
C GLU A 66 -14.58 -0.31 -5.87
N LYS A 67 -14.67 0.36 -4.71
CA LYS A 67 -13.57 1.16 -4.17
C LYS A 67 -12.38 0.29 -3.80
N THR A 68 -12.63 -0.87 -3.20
CA THR A 68 -11.59 -1.85 -2.90
C THR A 68 -10.86 -2.31 -4.17
N LYS A 69 -11.59 -2.62 -5.24
CA LYS A 69 -11.00 -2.99 -6.53
C LYS A 69 -10.13 -1.87 -7.12
N LEU A 70 -10.64 -0.63 -7.10
CA LEU A 70 -9.89 0.52 -7.59
C LEU A 70 -8.61 0.77 -6.78
N MET A 71 -8.68 0.61 -5.46
CA MET A 71 -7.51 0.68 -4.58
C MET A 71 -6.52 -0.44 -4.89
N LEU A 72 -6.99 -1.67 -5.11
CA LEU A 72 -6.15 -2.81 -5.47
C LEU A 72 -5.35 -2.53 -6.75
N GLU A 73 -6.00 -2.05 -7.81
CA GLU A 73 -5.34 -1.66 -9.06
C GLU A 73 -4.32 -0.53 -8.84
N SER A 74 -4.61 0.38 -7.91
CA SER A 74 -3.70 1.46 -7.54
C SER A 74 -2.46 0.96 -6.80
N PHE A 75 -2.62 0.01 -5.87
CA PHE A 75 -1.52 -0.62 -5.15
C PHE A 75 -0.65 -1.47 -6.08
N ASP A 76 -1.26 -2.29 -6.93
CA ASP A 76 -0.54 -3.12 -7.90
C ASP A 76 0.36 -2.28 -8.81
N TYR A 77 -0.19 -1.19 -9.37
CA TYR A 77 0.59 -0.24 -10.16
C TYR A 77 1.76 0.37 -9.37
N LEU A 78 1.52 0.80 -8.13
CA LEU A 78 2.58 1.41 -7.31
C LEU A 78 3.69 0.41 -6.98
N PHE A 79 3.35 -0.85 -6.69
CA PHE A 79 4.33 -1.90 -6.43
C PHE A 79 5.12 -2.25 -7.68
N HIS A 80 4.46 -2.31 -8.83
CA HIS A 80 5.14 -2.50 -10.12
C HIS A 80 6.18 -1.41 -10.36
N ILE A 81 5.79 -0.14 -10.23
CA ILE A 81 6.70 1.00 -10.42
C ILE A 81 7.82 1.01 -9.37
N ALA A 82 7.52 0.76 -8.09
CA ALA A 82 8.53 0.72 -7.03
C ALA A 82 9.57 -0.39 -7.28
N MET A 83 9.14 -1.54 -7.81
CA MET A 83 10.05 -2.61 -8.22
C MET A 83 10.91 -2.19 -9.41
N GLN A 84 10.33 -1.56 -10.44
CA GLN A 84 11.09 -1.04 -11.58
C GLN A 84 12.13 -0.02 -11.13
N MET A 85 11.75 0.94 -10.28
CA MET A 85 12.66 1.95 -9.73
C MET A 85 13.87 1.29 -9.06
N LYS A 86 13.64 0.32 -8.17
CA LYS A 86 14.72 -0.42 -7.52
C LYS A 86 15.63 -1.15 -8.51
N LEU A 87 15.07 -1.76 -9.56
CA LEU A 87 15.84 -2.42 -10.61
C LEU A 87 16.73 -1.45 -11.39
N TYR A 88 16.29 -0.19 -11.55
CA TYR A 88 17.07 0.88 -12.18
C TYR A 88 17.98 1.65 -11.21
N GLY A 89 18.11 1.20 -9.95
CA GLY A 89 18.94 1.87 -8.94
C GLY A 89 18.34 3.17 -8.38
N LEU A 90 17.04 3.41 -8.59
CA LEU A 90 16.29 4.51 -8.00
C LEU A 90 15.63 4.06 -6.69
N ASP A 91 15.69 4.91 -5.66
CA ASP A 91 14.99 4.65 -4.39
C ASP A 91 13.55 5.18 -4.47
N PRO A 92 12.52 4.30 -4.45
CA PRO A 92 11.12 4.73 -4.50
C PRO A 92 10.62 5.39 -3.21
N THR A 93 11.41 5.37 -2.13
CA THR A 93 11.04 5.98 -0.85
C THR A 93 11.51 7.42 -0.70
N GLN A 94 12.44 7.85 -1.56
CA GLN A 94 12.94 9.21 -1.56
C GLN A 94 11.98 10.13 -2.34
N PRO A 95 11.69 11.34 -1.83
CA PRO A 95 11.00 12.33 -2.64
C PRO A 95 11.86 12.67 -3.88
N PRO A 96 11.24 13.06 -5.00
CA PRO A 96 11.99 13.51 -6.16
C PRO A 96 12.92 14.65 -5.76
N THR A 97 14.23 14.47 -5.90
CA THR A 97 15.18 15.58 -5.87
C THR A 97 14.84 16.49 -7.02
N GLU A 98 14.64 17.78 -6.76
CA GLU A 98 14.39 18.75 -7.83
C GLU A 98 15.48 18.59 -8.89
N SER A 99 15.08 18.17 -10.09
CA SER A 99 15.97 18.24 -11.24
C SER A 99 16.32 19.71 -11.38
N SER A 100 17.60 20.06 -11.15
CA SER A 100 18.13 21.38 -11.48
C SER A 100 17.60 21.73 -12.87
N LYS A 101 16.73 22.75 -12.94
CA LYS A 101 16.23 23.27 -14.21
C LYS A 101 17.47 23.67 -15.01
N SER A 102 17.87 22.85 -15.98
CA SER A 102 18.88 23.16 -16.98
C SER A 102 18.32 24.12 -18.00
#